data_AF-A0A958RD32-F1
#
_entry.id   AF-A0A958RD32-F1
#
_cell.length_a   1.000
_cell.length_b   1.000
_cell.length_c   1.000
_cell.angle_alpha   90.00
_cell.angle_beta   90.00
_cell.angle_gamma   90.00
#
_symmetry.space_group_name_H-M   'P 1'
#
loop_
_entity.id
_entity.type
_entity.pdbx_description
1 polymer ?
#
loop_
_entity_poly.entity_id
_entity_poly.type
_entity_poly.pdbx_seq_one_letter_code
_entity_poly.pdbx_strand_id
1 'polypeptide(L)'
;MNKYITSYLTVSLIFLLGFSACVKDVNIQPKSDYEGQLFIECILYPGELPRVYVSGSSPFFHEKVSPQEIFVRGAEVMLSDDYQTELLSADSTFDKFRCRWVPFYGGTLLPTSGKTYELQVTYQG
;
A
#
# COMPACT_ATOMS: atom_id res chain seq x y z
N MET A 1 -69.18 9.01 0.83
CA MET A 1 -67.82 8.78 1.36
C MET A 1 -66.81 9.31 0.36
N ASN A 2 -65.93 10.19 0.82
CA ASN A 2 -65.30 11.25 0.04
C ASN A 2 -64.07 10.75 -0.73
N LYS A 3 -64.09 10.77 -2.08
CA LYS A 3 -62.99 10.27 -2.95
C LYS A 3 -61.62 10.89 -2.63
N TYR A 4 -61.62 12.10 -2.07
CA TYR A 4 -60.42 12.80 -1.64
C TYR A 4 -59.78 12.14 -0.40
N ILE A 5 -60.58 11.66 0.56
CA ILE A 5 -60.08 11.02 1.79
C ILE A 5 -59.39 9.69 1.48
N THR A 6 -59.95 8.89 0.57
CA THR A 6 -59.31 7.67 0.10
C THR A 6 -58.02 7.92 -0.68
N SER A 7 -57.93 9.03 -1.44
CA SER A 7 -56.70 9.39 -2.16
C SER A 7 -55.57 9.89 -1.25
N TYR A 8 -55.88 10.56 -0.14
CA TYR A 8 -54.86 10.97 0.83
C TYR A 8 -54.34 9.78 1.65
N LEU A 9 -55.22 8.83 1.98
CA LEU A 9 -54.86 7.60 2.67
C LEU A 9 -53.92 6.71 1.85
N THR A 10 -54.15 6.58 0.53
CA THR A 10 -53.26 5.79 -0.34
C THR A 10 -51.88 6.43 -0.51
N VAL A 11 -51.81 7.76 -0.67
CA VAL A 11 -50.53 8.48 -0.78
C VAL A 11 -49.75 8.39 0.53
N SER A 12 -50.42 8.53 1.68
CA SER A 12 -49.78 8.39 2.99
C SER A 12 -49.24 6.97 3.24
N LEU A 13 -49.95 5.94 2.78
CA LEU A 13 -49.53 4.55 2.92
C LEU A 13 -48.31 4.22 2.04
N ILE A 14 -48.27 4.75 0.81
CA ILE A 14 -47.13 4.60 -0.10
C ILE A 14 -45.89 5.33 0.43
N PHE A 15 -46.07 6.51 1.03
CA PHE A 15 -44.97 7.27 1.63
C PHE A 15 -44.38 6.55 2.86
N LEU A 16 -45.21 5.89 3.68
CA LEU A 16 -44.75 5.10 4.83
C LEU A 16 -43.96 3.84 4.42
N LEU A 17 -44.32 3.20 3.32
CA LEU A 17 -43.62 2.01 2.81
C LEU A 17 -42.26 2.33 2.18
N GLY A 18 -42.03 3.59 1.77
CA GLY A 18 -40.78 4.05 1.16
C GLY A 18 -39.60 4.22 2.14
N PHE A 19 -39.85 4.35 3.44
CA PHE A 19 -38.79 4.51 4.46
C PHE A 19 -38.19 3.17 4.93
N SER A 20 -38.76 2.04 4.51
CA SER A 20 -38.27 0.69 4.81
C SER A 20 -37.19 0.22 3.83
N ALA A 21 -36.39 1.15 3.29
CA ALA A 21 -35.23 0.77 2.50
C ALA A 21 -34.27 -0.01 3.41
N CYS A 22 -34.21 -1.33 3.22
CA CYS A 22 -33.36 -2.25 3.96
C CYS A 22 -31.90 -1.89 3.68
N VAL A 23 -31.32 -1.07 4.54
CA VAL A 23 -29.87 -0.90 4.60
C VAL A 23 -29.33 -2.22 5.16
N LYS A 24 -28.84 -3.06 4.26
CA LYS A 24 -28.15 -4.29 4.65
C LYS A 24 -26.73 -3.90 5.03
N ASP A 25 -26.49 -3.74 6.32
CA ASP A 25 -25.14 -3.58 6.85
C ASP A 25 -24.35 -4.87 6.56
N VAL A 26 -23.36 -4.77 5.68
CA VAL A 26 -22.41 -5.85 5.42
C VAL A 26 -21.26 -5.69 6.39
N ASN A 27 -21.36 -6.37 7.54
CA ASN A 27 -20.26 -6.45 8.49
C ASN A 27 -19.24 -7.50 8.00
N ILE A 28 -18.18 -7.03 7.34
CA ILE A 28 -17.05 -7.88 6.94
C ILE A 28 -16.14 -8.03 8.15
N GLN A 29 -15.98 -9.27 8.62
CA GLN A 29 -15.01 -9.64 9.65
C GLN A 29 -13.79 -10.23 8.92
N PRO A 30 -12.71 -9.46 8.71
CA PRO A 30 -11.51 -9.98 8.07
C PRO A 30 -10.96 -11.13 8.93
N LYS A 31 -10.49 -12.20 8.29
CA LYS A 31 -9.84 -13.28 9.02
C LYS A 31 -8.57 -12.77 9.70
N SER A 32 -8.31 -13.25 10.92
CA SER A 32 -7.21 -12.80 11.78
C SER A 32 -5.88 -13.51 11.53
N ASP A 33 -5.81 -14.41 10.55
CA ASP A 33 -4.66 -15.26 10.22
C ASP A 33 -3.70 -14.60 9.23
N TYR A 34 -3.69 -13.26 9.17
CA TYR A 34 -2.80 -12.54 8.29
C TYR A 34 -1.35 -12.59 8.78
N GLU A 35 -0.48 -13.25 8.03
CA GLU A 35 0.96 -13.18 8.20
C GLU A 35 1.55 -12.14 7.22
N GLY A 36 2.18 -11.11 7.78
CA GLY A 36 2.86 -10.09 7.00
C GLY A 36 4.07 -10.66 6.26
N GLN A 37 4.28 -10.20 5.03
CA GLN A 37 5.40 -10.55 4.17
C GLN A 37 6.16 -9.28 3.78
N LEU A 38 7.45 -9.43 3.50
CA LEU A 38 8.24 -8.36 2.89
C LEU A 38 8.02 -8.35 1.38
N PHE A 39 7.71 -7.18 0.86
CA PHE A 39 7.75 -6.86 -0.56
C PHE A 39 9.04 -6.07 -0.84
N ILE A 40 9.87 -6.61 -1.73
CA ILE A 40 11.18 -6.05 -2.08
C ILE A 40 11.20 -5.77 -3.59
N GLU A 41 11.47 -4.54 -3.95
CA GLU A 41 11.67 -4.11 -5.34
C GLU A 41 13.01 -3.37 -5.46
N CYS A 42 13.83 -3.75 -6.44
CA CYS A 42 15.13 -3.14 -6.68
C CYS A 42 15.19 -2.58 -8.10
N ILE A 43 15.53 -1.30 -8.22
CA ILE A 43 15.73 -0.61 -9.48
C ILE A 43 17.22 -0.35 -9.64
N LEU A 44 17.82 -1.04 -10.62
CA LEU A 44 19.19 -0.84 -11.06
C LEU A 44 19.16 -0.33 -12.51
N TYR A 45 19.64 0.89 -12.71
CA TYR A 45 19.80 1.45 -14.04
C TYR A 45 21.27 1.85 -14.27
N PRO A 46 21.88 1.51 -15.43
CA PRO A 46 23.28 1.82 -15.66
C PRO A 46 23.61 3.30 -15.51
N GLY A 47 24.59 3.61 -14.66
CA GLY A 47 25.03 4.99 -14.41
C GLY A 47 24.11 5.82 -13.50
N GLU A 48 23.05 5.23 -12.94
CA GLU A 48 22.17 5.89 -11.95
C GLU A 48 22.33 5.26 -10.56
N LEU A 49 22.00 6.01 -9.51
CA LEU A 49 22.05 5.50 -8.14
C LEU A 49 20.95 4.44 -7.91
N PRO A 50 21.27 3.31 -7.26
CA PRO A 50 20.34 2.23 -7.04
C PRO A 50 19.26 2.64 -6.04
N ARG A 51 18.07 2.09 -6.20
CA ARG A 51 16.97 2.28 -5.26
C ARG A 51 16.31 0.94 -4.94
N VAL A 52 16.24 0.63 -3.65
CA VAL A 52 15.59 -0.58 -3.15
C VAL A 52 14.41 -0.19 -2.28
N TYR A 53 13.21 -0.58 -2.68
CA TYR A 53 11.99 -0.40 -1.90
C TYR A 53 11.75 -1.66 -1.08
N VAL A 54 11.75 -1.52 0.24
CA VAL A 54 11.42 -2.60 1.18
C VAL A 54 10.17 -2.20 1.94
N SER A 55 9.07 -2.89 1.69
CA SER A 55 7.76 -2.60 2.28
C SER A 55 7.17 -3.84 2.93
N GLY A 56 6.44 -3.66 4.02
CA GLY A 56 5.61 -4.71 4.61
C GLY A 56 4.29 -4.79 3.86
N SER A 57 3.82 -6.00 3.60
CA SER A 57 2.47 -6.19 3.12
C SER A 57 1.46 -5.83 4.21
N SER A 58 0.28 -5.35 3.80
CA SER A 58 -0.83 -5.06 4.72
C SER A 58 -2.07 -5.88 4.34
N PRO A 59 -2.93 -6.25 5.31
CA PRO A 59 -4.20 -6.89 5.00
C PRO A 59 -5.13 -5.93 4.27
N PHE A 60 -6.10 -6.48 3.54
CA PHE A 60 -6.94 -5.71 2.61
C PHE A 60 -7.68 -4.53 3.24
N PHE A 61 -8.13 -4.68 4.49
CA PHE A 61 -8.88 -3.64 5.22
C PHE A 61 -8.01 -2.87 6.22
N HIS A 62 -6.69 -2.82 6.01
CA HIS A 62 -5.79 -2.06 6.88
C HIS A 62 -5.88 -0.56 6.56
N GLU A 63 -5.93 0.27 7.60
CA GLU A 63 -6.01 1.72 7.45
C GLU A 63 -4.68 2.35 7.00
N LYS A 64 -3.55 1.73 7.39
CA LYS A 64 -2.20 2.21 7.10
C LYS A 64 -1.64 1.50 5.89
N VAL A 65 -1.63 2.19 4.75
CA VAL A 65 -1.19 1.64 3.45
C VAL A 65 -0.36 2.65 2.65
N SER A 66 -0.04 3.81 3.22
CA SER A 66 0.82 4.77 2.54
C SER A 66 2.27 4.25 2.47
N PRO A 67 3.06 4.65 1.46
CA PRO A 67 4.45 4.23 1.33
C PRO A 67 5.28 4.46 2.61
N GLN A 68 5.01 5.53 3.36
CA GLN A 68 5.71 5.86 4.60
C GLN A 68 5.38 4.89 5.73
N GLU A 69 4.12 4.42 5.78
CA GLU A 69 3.62 3.54 6.83
C GLU A 69 4.04 2.10 6.61
N ILE A 70 4.04 1.66 5.35
CA ILE A 70 4.42 0.29 4.99
C ILE A 70 5.92 0.13 4.81
N PHE A 71 6.70 1.22 4.76
CA PHE A 71 8.15 1.14 4.62
C PHE A 71 8.80 0.50 5.84
N VAL A 72 9.61 -0.53 5.57
CA VAL A 72 10.27 -1.32 6.60
C VAL A 72 11.55 -0.61 7.02
N ARG A 73 11.47 0.13 8.13
CA ARG A 73 12.62 0.82 8.72
C ARG A 73 13.50 -0.16 9.49
N GLY A 74 14.82 0.06 9.46
CA GLY A 74 15.77 -0.77 10.19
C GLY A 74 16.07 -2.11 9.51
N ALA A 75 15.67 -2.30 8.25
CA ALA A 75 16.20 -3.38 7.44
C ALA A 75 17.67 -3.06 7.08
N GLU A 76 18.53 -4.07 7.16
CA GLU A 76 19.87 -4.00 6.60
C GLU A 76 19.78 -4.41 5.13
N VAL A 77 20.08 -3.46 4.24
CA VAL A 77 19.99 -3.67 2.79
C VAL A 77 21.38 -3.54 2.20
N MET A 78 21.91 -4.64 1.68
CA MET A 78 23.23 -4.69 1.07
C MET A 78 23.13 -4.97 -0.42
N LEU A 79 23.88 -4.23 -1.22
CA LEU A 79 24.04 -4.43 -2.66
C LEU A 79 25.50 -4.73 -2.95
N SER A 80 25.76 -5.83 -3.66
CA SER A 80 27.12 -6.23 -4.03
C SER A 80 27.24 -6.58 -5.50
N ASP A 81 28.44 -6.38 -6.03
CA ASP A 81 28.93 -7.01 -7.25
C ASP A 81 30.20 -7.82 -6.94
N ASP A 82 30.90 -8.29 -7.97
CA ASP A 82 32.13 -9.10 -7.83
C ASP A 82 33.29 -8.38 -7.08
N TYR A 83 33.23 -7.06 -6.91
CA TYR A 83 34.35 -6.24 -6.42
C TYR A 83 34.01 -5.37 -5.21
N GLN A 84 32.75 -4.95 -5.09
CA GLN A 84 32.30 -4.00 -4.09
C GLN A 84 31.02 -4.48 -3.43
N THR A 85 30.91 -4.16 -2.15
CA THR A 85 29.70 -4.37 -1.36
C THR A 85 29.38 -3.06 -0.67
N GLU A 86 28.13 -2.64 -0.77
CA GLU A 86 27.64 -1.41 -0.19
C GLU A 86 26.42 -1.68 0.70
N LEU A 87 26.44 -1.09 1.89
CA LEU A 87 25.27 -1.01 2.75
C LEU A 87 24.44 0.23 2.36
N LEU A 88 23.21 0.01 1.92
CA LEU A 88 22.30 1.06 1.50
C LEU A 88 21.68 1.75 2.71
N SER A 89 21.47 3.06 2.60
CA SER A 89 20.87 3.90 3.64
C SER A 89 19.46 4.31 3.27
N ALA A 90 18.57 4.43 4.26
CA ALA A 90 17.21 4.88 4.03
C ALA A 90 17.19 6.36 3.59
N ASP A 91 16.44 6.64 2.52
CA ASP A 91 16.22 7.96 1.94
C ASP A 91 14.78 8.05 1.40
N SER A 92 14.41 9.18 0.80
CA SER A 92 13.11 9.36 0.17
C SER A 92 13.16 10.37 -0.98
N THR A 93 12.25 10.21 -1.94
CA THR A 93 12.09 11.15 -3.04
C THR A 93 10.64 11.59 -3.15
N PHE A 94 10.41 12.82 -3.59
CA PHE A 94 9.05 13.32 -3.77
C PHE A 94 8.49 12.91 -5.14
N ASP A 95 7.48 12.04 -5.13
CA ASP A 95 6.70 11.71 -6.32
C ASP A 95 5.69 12.83 -6.58
N LYS A 96 5.96 13.61 -7.63
CA LYS A 96 5.11 14.73 -8.06
C LYS A 96 3.76 14.28 -8.60
N PHE A 97 3.68 13.11 -9.21
CA PHE A 97 2.42 12.60 -9.76
C PHE A 97 1.49 12.13 -8.63
N ARG A 98 2.06 11.46 -7.62
CA ARG A 98 1.31 10.95 -6.45
C ARG A 98 1.24 11.93 -5.28
N CYS A 99 1.84 13.12 -5.42
CA CYS A 99 1.95 14.18 -4.42
C CYS A 99 2.38 13.68 -3.03
N ARG A 100 3.37 12.79 -2.98
CA ARG A 100 3.84 12.18 -1.72
C ARG A 100 5.31 11.85 -1.77
N TRP A 101 5.95 11.82 -0.61
CA TRP A 101 7.28 11.24 -0.48
C TRP A 101 7.21 9.72 -0.66
N VAL A 102 8.25 9.12 -1.22
CA VAL A 102 8.37 7.67 -1.39
C VAL A 102 9.71 7.27 -0.78
N PRO A 103 9.71 6.53 0.34
CA PRO A 103 10.94 6.07 0.97
C PRO A 103 11.55 4.89 0.21
N PHE A 104 12.88 4.79 0.26
CA PHE A 104 13.66 3.70 -0.33
C PHE A 104 15.01 3.58 0.40
N TYR A 105 15.75 2.52 0.15
CA TYR A 105 17.16 2.38 0.51
C TYR A 105 18.02 2.71 -0.73
N GLY A 106 18.92 3.68 -0.58
CA GLY A 106 19.78 4.18 -1.65
C GLY A 106 21.26 4.02 -1.33
N GLY A 107 22.08 3.99 -2.37
CA GLY A 107 23.54 3.86 -2.28
C GLY A 107 24.25 4.73 -3.31
N THR A 108 25.55 4.53 -3.43
CA THR A 108 26.50 5.28 -4.26
C THR A 108 27.12 4.43 -5.36
N LEU A 109 27.00 3.11 -5.28
CA LEU A 109 27.41 2.16 -6.31
C LEU A 109 26.62 2.43 -7.59
N LEU A 110 27.30 2.77 -8.69
CA LEU A 110 26.67 2.99 -9.99
C LEU A 110 26.62 1.66 -10.77
N PRO A 111 25.43 1.10 -11.05
CA PRO A 111 25.31 -0.13 -11.79
C PRO A 111 25.85 0.02 -13.22
N THR A 112 26.30 -1.10 -13.79
CA THR A 112 26.81 -1.18 -15.16
C THR A 112 26.07 -2.25 -15.95
N SER A 113 25.89 -2.02 -17.25
CA SER A 113 25.18 -2.96 -18.11
C SER A 113 25.91 -4.30 -18.22
N GLY A 114 25.16 -5.40 -18.16
CA GLY A 114 25.70 -6.75 -18.32
C GLY A 114 26.38 -7.34 -17.08
N LYS A 115 26.37 -6.64 -15.95
CA LYS A 115 26.80 -7.19 -14.65
C LYS A 115 25.62 -7.77 -13.86
N THR A 116 25.94 -8.78 -13.05
CA THR A 116 25.03 -9.33 -12.04
C THR A 116 25.32 -8.67 -10.71
N TYR A 117 24.25 -8.36 -9.97
CA TYR A 117 24.32 -7.79 -8.63
C TYR A 117 23.56 -8.71 -7.68
N GLU A 118 24.07 -8.84 -6.47
CA GLU A 118 23.41 -9.55 -5.39
C GLU A 118 22.79 -8.52 -4.44
N LEU A 119 21.51 -8.72 -4.13
CA LEU A 119 20.76 -7.92 -3.17
C LEU A 119 20.45 -8.79 -1.95
N GLN A 120 20.95 -8.38 -0.80
CA GLN A 120 20.65 -9.01 0.47
C GLN A 120 19.83 -8.06 1.34
N VAL A 121 18.71 -8.57 1.86
CA VAL A 121 17.84 -7.83 2.77
C VAL A 121 17.66 -8.65 4.04
N THR A 122 18.06 -8.08 5.17
CA THR A 122 17.88 -8.68 6.49
C THR A 122 16.95 -7.80 7.31
N TYR A 123 15.92 -8.39 7.91
CA TYR A 123 14.95 -7.71 8.77
C TYR A 123 14.56 -8.63 9.93
N GLN A 124 14.56 -8.09 11.15
CA GLN A 124 14.40 -8.88 12.39
C GLN A 124 12.96 -8.94 12.93
N GLY A 125 11.98 -8.36 12.23
CA GLY A 125 10.57 -8.41 12.61
C GLY A 125 10.13 -7.23 13.47
#